data_AF-A0A8J6XZD2-F1
#
_entry.id   AF-A0A8J6XZD2-F1
#
_cell.length_a   1.000
_cell.length_b   1.000
_cell.length_c   1.000
_cell.angle_alpha   90.00
_cell.angle_beta   90.00
_cell.angle_gamma   90.00
#
_symmetry.space_group_name_H-M   'P 1'
#
loop_
_entity.id
_entity.type
_entity.pdbx_description
1 polymer ?
#
loop_
_entity_poly.entity_id
_entity_poly.type
_entity_poly.pdbx_seq_one_letter_code
_entity_poly.pdbx_strand_id
1 'polypeptide(L)'
;RGFDEEDEELGVSSRPNALVLFNPVFDNGPNGYGHSRVKEYWKEISPLHNIGEDTPPTVVFLGTEDDLVPVKTAENYKALMESYGVRCDLHLYPGQPHGFFNFNKPENYARTVSETDRFLVSLNYLERESDLLIWDDKPAEEWDVAYPVGNGRLGAMPFGDYPFEKILLNEETIWARSDDGDYEMPANSFEHLERLRELEAAGDYEGADVYFQRHLQNEKRPDSYQFLGWLHVDYLAAPLKETRRELDLKTGVTTSKYTLTDGTEITQKVLASAPDDLIVLRISSNNPIDLRVALDGGTVVDGDLVKTGAATGNNATKYEGRVRVIADGTTTQEAQGLSIDGSRDIKVYIAAATNFNRNESGEMLVEGWNQKALQDLGAAQDKSVGSIEQAAVMDHQNYFNRMSVDFGATPDEVLALPTPERLKRIKDGASDDPDLIETYFQFGRYLLIASSRPGTLPANLQGIWNP
;
A
#
# COMPACT_ATOMS: atom_id res chain seq x y z
N ARG A 1 -4.57 -32.58 -38.17
CA ARG A 1 -6.03 -32.70 -38.38
C ARG A 1 -6.52 -33.64 -37.31
N GLY A 2 -6.85 -33.07 -36.15
CA GLY A 2 -7.62 -33.75 -35.13
C GLY A 2 -9.10 -33.66 -35.49
N PHE A 3 -9.92 -33.26 -34.53
CA PHE A 3 -11.33 -32.93 -34.73
C PHE A 3 -11.54 -31.47 -35.16
N ASP A 4 -10.58 -30.91 -35.91
CA ASP A 4 -10.66 -29.54 -36.44
C ASP A 4 -11.75 -29.49 -37.54
N GLU A 5 -12.57 -28.43 -37.59
CA GLU A 5 -13.64 -28.27 -38.59
C GLU A 5 -13.08 -28.06 -40.02
N GLU A 6 -13.86 -28.37 -41.07
CA GLU A 6 -13.37 -28.31 -42.46
C GLU A 6 -12.90 -26.89 -42.89
N ASP A 7 -13.45 -25.86 -42.26
CA ASP A 7 -13.19 -24.44 -42.49
C ASP A 7 -12.30 -23.79 -41.42
N GLU A 8 -11.70 -24.58 -40.51
CA GLU A 8 -10.84 -24.07 -39.44
C GLU A 8 -9.47 -23.58 -39.95
N GLU A 9 -9.00 -22.45 -39.43
CA GLU A 9 -7.73 -21.83 -39.84
C GLU A 9 -6.53 -22.59 -39.25
N LEU A 10 -6.03 -23.57 -39.99
CA LEU A 10 -4.91 -24.44 -39.57
C LEU A 10 -3.55 -23.72 -39.48
N GLY A 11 -3.49 -22.41 -39.72
CA GLY A 11 -2.28 -21.59 -39.57
C GLY A 11 -1.86 -21.40 -38.10
N VAL A 12 -2.81 -21.54 -37.16
CA VAL A 12 -2.56 -21.52 -35.72
C VAL A 12 -2.74 -22.94 -35.18
N SER A 13 -1.75 -23.44 -34.46
CA SER A 13 -1.83 -24.76 -33.84
C SER A 13 -2.92 -24.77 -32.77
N SER A 14 -3.85 -25.73 -32.84
CA SER A 14 -4.86 -26.00 -31.79
C SER A 14 -4.24 -26.68 -30.54
N ARG A 15 -2.98 -27.11 -30.62
CA ARG A 15 -2.23 -27.62 -29.46
C ARG A 15 -1.82 -26.47 -28.54
N PRO A 16 -2.17 -26.51 -27.24
CA PRO A 16 -1.73 -25.50 -26.28
C PRO A 16 -0.24 -25.63 -25.98
N ASN A 17 0.40 -24.56 -25.51
CA ASN A 17 1.80 -24.60 -25.08
C ASN A 17 1.98 -24.89 -23.58
N ALA A 18 0.91 -24.82 -22.80
CA ALA A 18 0.83 -25.20 -21.39
C ALA A 18 -0.62 -25.59 -21.04
N LEU A 19 -0.80 -26.45 -20.05
CA LEU A 19 -2.12 -26.88 -19.58
C LEU A 19 -2.30 -26.52 -18.10
N VAL A 20 -3.39 -25.81 -17.79
CA VAL A 20 -3.82 -25.51 -16.42
C VAL A 20 -5.15 -26.19 -16.19
N LEU A 21 -5.16 -27.25 -15.39
CA LEU A 21 -6.25 -28.21 -15.34
C LEU A 21 -6.91 -28.25 -13.96
N PHE A 22 -8.20 -27.97 -13.93
CA PHE A 22 -9.02 -27.88 -12.72
C PHE A 22 -10.04 -29.03 -12.70
N ASN A 23 -9.91 -29.96 -11.74
CA ASN A 23 -10.68 -31.22 -11.68
C ASN A 23 -10.86 -31.88 -13.08
N PRO A 24 -9.78 -32.11 -13.87
CA PRO A 24 -9.92 -32.49 -15.28
C PRO A 24 -10.34 -33.95 -15.48
N VAL A 25 -10.97 -34.21 -16.62
CA VAL A 25 -11.23 -35.57 -17.08
C VAL A 25 -10.00 -36.09 -17.82
N PHE A 26 -9.19 -36.92 -17.16
CA PHE A 26 -7.95 -37.48 -17.73
C PHE A 26 -8.17 -38.69 -18.64
N ASP A 27 -9.07 -39.58 -18.22
CA ASP A 27 -9.24 -40.90 -18.79
C ASP A 27 -10.67 -41.03 -19.31
N ASN A 28 -10.81 -41.17 -20.63
CA ASN A 28 -12.08 -41.48 -21.29
C ASN A 28 -12.12 -42.93 -21.79
N GLY A 29 -11.16 -43.77 -21.39
CA GLY A 29 -11.13 -45.19 -21.67
C GLY A 29 -12.25 -45.96 -20.97
N PRO A 30 -12.35 -47.29 -21.18
CA PRO A 30 -13.51 -48.09 -20.74
C PRO A 30 -13.88 -47.98 -19.26
N ASN A 31 -12.93 -47.64 -18.40
CA ASN A 31 -13.11 -47.48 -16.95
C ASN A 31 -13.10 -46.00 -16.50
N GLY A 32 -12.96 -45.07 -17.44
CA GLY A 32 -12.82 -43.64 -17.21
C GLY A 32 -14.15 -42.88 -17.26
N TYR A 33 -14.13 -41.63 -16.79
CA TYR A 33 -15.31 -40.79 -16.75
C TYR A 33 -15.77 -40.40 -18.17
N GLY A 34 -17.08 -40.47 -18.40
CA GLY A 34 -17.68 -40.03 -19.67
C GLY A 34 -17.49 -40.98 -20.85
N HIS A 35 -16.82 -42.14 -20.69
CA HIS A 35 -16.56 -43.09 -21.79
C HIS A 35 -17.80 -43.47 -22.59
N SER A 36 -18.95 -43.64 -21.93
CA SER A 36 -20.22 -43.99 -22.58
C SER A 36 -20.68 -42.99 -23.64
N ARG A 37 -20.22 -41.73 -23.56
CA ARG A 37 -20.55 -40.64 -24.49
C ARG A 37 -19.63 -40.59 -25.70
N VAL A 38 -18.46 -41.22 -25.62
CA VAL A 38 -17.36 -41.09 -26.59
C VAL A 38 -16.83 -42.45 -27.06
N LYS A 39 -17.59 -43.54 -26.83
CA LYS A 39 -17.15 -44.94 -27.06
C LYS A 39 -16.52 -45.20 -28.42
N GLU A 40 -17.01 -44.51 -29.45
CA GLU A 40 -16.60 -44.73 -30.83
C GLU A 40 -15.21 -44.12 -31.15
N TYR A 41 -14.80 -43.09 -30.40
CA TYR A 41 -13.63 -42.26 -30.71
C TYR A 41 -12.77 -41.89 -29.48
N TRP A 42 -13.02 -42.49 -28.32
CA TRP A 42 -12.39 -42.11 -27.05
C TRP A 42 -10.86 -42.14 -27.08
N LYS A 43 -10.26 -43.05 -27.85
CA LYS A 43 -8.79 -43.16 -27.97
C LYS A 43 -8.18 -41.93 -28.61
N GLU A 44 -8.90 -41.27 -29.53
CA GLU A 44 -8.42 -40.08 -30.21
C GLU A 44 -8.48 -38.82 -29.33
N ILE A 45 -9.33 -38.81 -28.29
CA ILE A 45 -9.56 -37.63 -27.46
C ILE A 45 -9.07 -37.75 -26.02
N SER A 46 -8.86 -38.97 -25.50
CA SER A 46 -8.54 -39.16 -24.08
C SER A 46 -7.15 -38.60 -23.76
N PRO A 47 -7.04 -37.62 -22.85
CA PRO A 47 -5.75 -37.02 -22.52
C PRO A 47 -4.71 -38.05 -22.08
N LEU A 48 -5.07 -38.96 -21.17
CA LEU A 48 -4.17 -40.00 -20.64
C LEU A 48 -3.61 -40.93 -21.73
N HIS A 49 -4.35 -41.16 -22.81
CA HIS A 49 -3.97 -42.09 -23.88
C HIS A 49 -3.23 -41.41 -25.04
N ASN A 50 -3.12 -40.09 -25.01
CA ASN A 50 -2.43 -39.29 -26.03
C ASN A 50 -1.25 -38.50 -25.45
N ILE A 51 -0.74 -38.91 -24.27
CA ILE A 51 0.52 -38.38 -23.73
C ILE A 51 1.70 -38.88 -24.58
N GLY A 52 2.60 -37.97 -24.92
CA GLY A 52 3.88 -38.23 -25.59
C GLY A 52 4.91 -37.15 -25.27
N GLU A 53 6.08 -37.22 -25.92
CA GLU A 53 7.20 -36.28 -25.70
C GLU A 53 6.86 -34.81 -26.01
N ASP A 54 5.88 -34.60 -26.89
CA ASP A 54 5.45 -33.28 -27.30
C ASP A 54 4.35 -32.70 -26.37
N THR A 55 3.79 -33.50 -25.43
CA THR A 55 2.69 -33.05 -24.56
C THR A 55 3.08 -31.78 -23.81
N PRO A 56 2.20 -30.77 -23.72
CA PRO A 56 2.55 -29.51 -23.05
C PRO A 56 2.79 -29.72 -21.55
N PRO A 57 3.69 -28.94 -20.93
CA PRO A 57 3.81 -28.92 -19.48
C PRO A 57 2.45 -28.65 -18.86
N THR A 58 2.15 -29.33 -17.75
CA THR A 58 0.80 -29.34 -17.17
C THR A 58 0.84 -29.06 -15.68
N VAL A 59 -0.09 -28.25 -15.17
CA VAL A 59 -0.43 -28.17 -13.74
C VAL A 59 -1.86 -28.67 -13.52
N VAL A 60 -2.06 -29.43 -12.44
CA VAL A 60 -3.33 -30.06 -12.09
C VAL A 60 -3.73 -29.68 -10.66
N PHE A 61 -4.97 -29.25 -10.50
CA PHE A 61 -5.61 -29.02 -9.20
C PHE A 61 -6.75 -30.03 -9.00
N LEU A 62 -6.63 -30.88 -7.98
CA LEU A 62 -7.61 -31.94 -7.69
C LEU A 62 -7.90 -32.04 -6.20
N GLY A 63 -9.19 -32.07 -5.84
CA GLY A 63 -9.64 -32.36 -4.49
C GLY A 63 -9.58 -33.86 -4.20
N THR A 64 -9.15 -34.27 -3.01
CA THR A 64 -9.01 -35.71 -2.68
C THR A 64 -10.34 -36.43 -2.47
N GLU A 65 -11.45 -35.70 -2.36
CA GLU A 65 -12.82 -36.21 -2.24
C GLU A 65 -13.66 -35.89 -3.50
N ASP A 66 -13.01 -35.75 -4.65
CA ASP A 66 -13.71 -35.63 -5.94
C ASP A 66 -14.36 -36.98 -6.33
N ASP A 67 -15.69 -36.98 -6.43
CA ASP A 67 -16.49 -38.16 -6.77
C ASP A 67 -16.41 -38.56 -8.26
N LEU A 68 -15.87 -37.69 -9.12
CA LEU A 68 -15.81 -37.88 -10.57
C LEU A 68 -14.42 -38.29 -11.04
N VAL A 69 -13.38 -37.76 -10.41
CA VAL A 69 -11.97 -37.95 -10.81
C VAL A 69 -11.17 -38.56 -9.66
N PRO A 70 -10.90 -39.87 -9.67
CA PRO A 70 -10.08 -40.51 -8.65
C PRO A 70 -8.67 -39.94 -8.61
N VAL A 71 -8.13 -39.70 -7.42
CA VAL A 71 -6.72 -39.28 -7.20
C VAL A 71 -5.75 -40.18 -7.96
N LYS A 72 -6.03 -41.50 -7.99
CA LYS A 72 -5.15 -42.46 -8.67
C LYS A 72 -5.02 -42.20 -10.17
N THR A 73 -6.08 -41.69 -10.81
CA THR A 73 -6.06 -41.36 -12.24
C THR A 73 -5.15 -40.18 -12.50
N ALA A 74 -5.17 -39.15 -11.64
CA ALA A 74 -4.28 -37.99 -11.75
C ALA A 74 -2.81 -38.36 -11.47
N GLU A 75 -2.55 -39.22 -10.48
CA GLU A 75 -1.22 -39.78 -10.22
C GLU A 75 -0.68 -40.54 -11.43
N ASN A 76 -1.51 -41.37 -12.06
CA ASN A 76 -1.13 -42.13 -13.26
C ASN A 76 -0.83 -41.20 -14.44
N TYR A 77 -1.63 -40.13 -14.62
CA TYR A 77 -1.39 -39.11 -15.63
C TYR A 77 -0.03 -38.43 -15.44
N LYS A 78 0.26 -37.96 -14.21
CA LYS A 78 1.56 -37.37 -13.86
C LYS A 78 2.72 -38.34 -14.12
N ALA A 79 2.60 -39.58 -13.64
CA ALA A 79 3.66 -40.57 -13.82
C ALA A 79 3.93 -40.87 -15.30
N LEU A 80 2.89 -40.91 -16.14
CA LEU A 80 3.04 -41.13 -17.57
C LEU A 80 3.69 -39.92 -18.27
N MET A 81 3.26 -38.69 -17.96
CA MET A 81 3.91 -37.45 -18.42
C MET A 81 5.40 -37.44 -18.10
N GLU A 82 5.76 -37.72 -16.85
CA GLU A 82 7.15 -37.74 -16.38
C GLU A 82 7.96 -38.84 -17.06
N SER A 83 7.35 -39.98 -17.41
CA SER A 83 8.03 -41.05 -18.14
C SER A 83 8.45 -40.66 -19.57
N TYR A 84 7.77 -39.66 -20.16
CA TYR A 84 8.16 -39.03 -21.42
C TYR A 84 9.06 -37.79 -21.23
N GLY A 85 9.50 -37.51 -19.99
CA GLY A 85 10.30 -36.32 -19.68
C GLY A 85 9.51 -35.01 -19.68
N VAL A 86 8.18 -35.06 -19.65
CA VAL A 86 7.31 -33.89 -19.66
C VAL A 86 6.92 -33.50 -18.23
N ARG A 87 7.01 -32.20 -17.90
CA ARG A 87 6.62 -31.67 -16.58
C ARG A 87 5.12 -31.82 -16.33
N CYS A 88 4.76 -32.35 -15.18
CA CYS A 88 3.39 -32.36 -14.67
C CYS A 88 3.37 -32.04 -13.17
N ASP A 89 2.82 -30.91 -12.78
CA ASP A 89 2.69 -30.47 -11.39
C ASP A 89 1.31 -30.88 -10.87
N LEU A 90 1.25 -31.75 -9.85
CA LEU A 90 -0.02 -32.26 -9.30
C LEU A 90 -0.23 -31.74 -7.88
N HIS A 91 -1.21 -30.85 -7.72
CA HIS A 91 -1.64 -30.29 -6.45
C HIS A 91 -2.91 -30.99 -5.97
N LEU A 92 -2.76 -31.77 -4.89
CA LEU A 92 -3.88 -32.44 -4.23
C LEU A 92 -4.35 -31.60 -3.05
N TYR A 93 -5.66 -31.37 -2.95
CA TYR A 93 -6.29 -30.60 -1.88
C TYR A 93 -7.05 -31.54 -0.93
N PRO A 94 -6.51 -31.83 0.27
CA PRO A 94 -7.13 -32.75 1.22
C PRO A 94 -8.55 -32.33 1.59
N GLY A 95 -9.48 -33.30 1.56
CA GLY A 95 -10.88 -33.12 1.96
C GLY A 95 -11.72 -32.23 1.03
N GLN A 96 -11.19 -31.84 -0.13
CA GLN A 96 -11.92 -30.98 -1.07
C GLN A 96 -12.68 -31.80 -2.12
N PRO A 97 -13.93 -31.42 -2.45
CA PRO A 97 -14.74 -32.08 -3.48
C PRO A 97 -14.48 -31.49 -4.89
N HIS A 98 -15.23 -31.96 -5.89
CA HIS A 98 -15.25 -31.37 -7.22
C HIS A 98 -15.73 -29.90 -7.19
N GLY A 99 -15.07 -29.00 -7.93
CA GLY A 99 -15.45 -27.58 -8.01
C GLY A 99 -15.09 -26.75 -6.76
N PHE A 100 -14.17 -27.23 -5.92
CA PHE A 100 -13.73 -26.55 -4.68
C PHE A 100 -13.09 -25.18 -4.91
N PHE A 101 -12.62 -24.90 -6.13
CA PHE A 101 -11.95 -23.68 -6.57
C PHE A 101 -12.90 -22.62 -7.16
N ASN A 102 -14.22 -22.84 -7.18
CA ASN A 102 -15.14 -21.88 -7.79
C ASN A 102 -15.10 -20.50 -7.09
N PHE A 103 -15.43 -19.43 -7.81
CA PHE A 103 -15.35 -18.04 -7.33
C PHE A 103 -16.12 -17.76 -6.02
N ASN A 104 -17.16 -18.56 -5.73
CA ASN A 104 -17.90 -18.49 -4.47
C ASN A 104 -17.18 -19.18 -3.27
N LYS A 105 -15.95 -19.65 -3.46
CA LYS A 105 -15.04 -20.26 -2.48
C LYS A 105 -13.71 -19.47 -2.46
N PRO A 106 -13.70 -18.26 -1.88
CA PRO A 106 -12.64 -17.27 -2.11
C PRO A 106 -11.24 -17.75 -1.72
N GLU A 107 -11.11 -18.49 -0.62
CA GLU A 107 -9.81 -19.02 -0.17
C GLU A 107 -9.21 -20.02 -1.16
N ASN A 108 -9.99 -21.03 -1.57
CA ASN A 108 -9.53 -22.05 -2.51
C ASN A 108 -9.34 -21.47 -3.93
N TYR A 109 -10.21 -20.55 -4.35
CA TYR A 109 -10.04 -19.80 -5.60
C TYR A 109 -8.69 -19.07 -5.59
N ALA A 110 -8.42 -18.25 -4.57
CA ALA A 110 -7.16 -17.51 -4.46
C ALA A 110 -5.94 -18.44 -4.46
N ARG A 111 -6.01 -19.56 -3.71
CA ARG A 111 -4.92 -20.55 -3.67
C ARG A 111 -4.63 -21.16 -5.04
N THR A 112 -5.66 -21.61 -5.76
CA THR A 112 -5.46 -22.27 -7.06
C THR A 112 -5.06 -21.29 -8.18
N VAL A 113 -5.53 -20.04 -8.12
CA VAL A 113 -5.06 -18.96 -9.00
C VAL A 113 -3.59 -18.65 -8.73
N SER A 114 -3.18 -18.53 -7.46
CA SER A 114 -1.77 -18.30 -7.11
C SER A 114 -0.84 -19.41 -7.63
N GLU A 115 -1.22 -20.68 -7.48
CA GLU A 115 -0.44 -21.80 -8.04
C GLU A 115 -0.42 -21.79 -9.58
N THR A 116 -1.51 -21.36 -10.22
CA THR A 116 -1.57 -21.16 -11.68
C THR A 116 -0.57 -20.11 -12.13
N ASP A 117 -0.52 -18.97 -11.44
CA ASP A 117 0.41 -17.90 -11.76
C ASP A 117 1.86 -18.37 -11.60
N ARG A 118 2.19 -19.07 -10.51
CA ARG A 118 3.53 -19.66 -10.31
C ARG A 118 3.91 -20.60 -11.45
N PHE A 119 2.99 -21.46 -11.87
CA PHE A 119 3.22 -22.37 -12.98
C PHE A 119 3.50 -21.59 -14.28
N LEU A 120 2.69 -20.60 -14.61
CA LEU A 120 2.85 -19.80 -15.84
C LEU A 120 4.09 -18.89 -15.79
N VAL A 121 4.43 -18.31 -14.63
CA VAL A 121 5.68 -17.58 -14.40
C VAL A 121 6.88 -18.49 -14.64
N SER A 122 6.87 -19.72 -14.12
CA SER A 122 7.97 -20.68 -14.32
C SER A 122 8.15 -21.12 -15.78
N LEU A 123 7.15 -20.87 -16.64
CA LEU A 123 7.19 -21.11 -18.07
C LEU A 123 7.44 -19.82 -18.88
N ASN A 124 7.62 -18.69 -18.21
CA ASN A 124 7.76 -17.35 -18.81
C ASN A 124 6.53 -16.87 -19.60
N TYR A 125 5.33 -17.33 -19.24
CA TYR A 125 4.06 -16.81 -19.80
C TYR A 125 3.53 -15.62 -19.01
N LEU A 126 3.90 -15.52 -17.72
CA LEU A 126 3.58 -14.39 -16.87
C LEU A 126 4.87 -13.83 -16.28
N GLU A 127 4.86 -12.53 -15.98
CA GLU A 127 5.89 -11.91 -15.15
C GLU A 127 5.58 -12.21 -13.69
N ARG A 128 6.61 -12.47 -12.88
CA ARG A 128 6.44 -12.59 -11.44
C ARG A 128 6.11 -11.21 -10.88
N GLU A 129 5.04 -11.11 -10.10
CA GLU A 129 4.74 -9.93 -9.32
C GLU A 129 4.98 -10.20 -7.83
N SER A 130 5.82 -9.39 -7.20
CA SER A 130 5.87 -9.28 -5.74
C SER A 130 4.63 -8.54 -5.24
N ASP A 131 4.11 -8.90 -4.07
CA ASP A 131 2.96 -8.21 -3.47
C ASP A 131 3.30 -6.77 -3.06
N LEU A 132 4.58 -6.47 -2.79
CA LEU A 132 5.08 -5.16 -2.34
C LEU A 132 4.29 -4.60 -1.14
N LEU A 133 3.97 -5.48 -0.19
CA LEU A 133 3.29 -5.17 1.05
C LEU A 133 4.29 -5.06 2.20
N ILE A 134 4.17 -3.99 2.99
CA ILE A 134 4.77 -3.89 4.31
C ILE A 134 3.64 -4.13 5.32
N TRP A 135 3.74 -5.14 6.17
CA TRP A 135 2.68 -5.49 7.12
C TRP A 135 3.17 -5.96 8.48
N ASP A 136 2.34 -5.72 9.49
CA ASP A 136 2.50 -6.07 10.91
C ASP A 136 1.21 -6.70 11.48
N ASP A 137 1.35 -7.53 12.50
CA ASP A 137 0.27 -8.12 13.31
C ASP A 137 0.03 -7.37 14.63
N LYS A 138 0.60 -6.16 14.76
CA LYS A 138 0.57 -5.30 15.95
C LYS A 138 0.47 -3.83 15.53
N PRO A 139 -0.07 -2.96 16.39
CA PRO A 139 -0.06 -1.52 16.14
C PRO A 139 1.36 -0.95 16.16
N ALA A 140 1.53 0.22 15.54
CA ALA A 140 2.76 1.00 15.71
C ALA A 140 2.84 1.53 17.16
N GLU A 141 3.96 1.29 17.83
CA GLU A 141 4.20 1.81 19.20
C GLU A 141 4.72 3.27 19.17
N GLU A 142 5.40 3.64 18.09
CA GLU A 142 6.06 4.94 17.88
C GLU A 142 5.80 5.45 16.46
N TRP A 143 5.99 6.75 16.22
CA TRP A 143 5.67 7.38 14.94
C TRP A 143 6.57 6.90 13.79
N ASP A 144 7.83 6.54 14.08
CA ASP A 144 8.83 6.12 13.08
C ASP A 144 8.60 4.70 12.57
N VAL A 145 7.67 3.96 13.18
CA VAL A 145 7.18 2.65 12.73
C VAL A 145 5.72 2.70 12.25
N ALA A 146 5.07 3.87 12.29
CA ALA A 146 3.77 4.07 11.64
C ALA A 146 3.91 4.07 10.10
N TYR A 147 2.81 3.81 9.37
CA TYR A 147 2.89 3.69 7.91
C TYR A 147 2.62 5.02 7.22
N PRO A 148 3.57 5.59 6.47
CA PRO A 148 3.38 6.89 5.84
C PRO A 148 2.49 6.77 4.60
N VAL A 149 1.54 7.68 4.45
CA VAL A 149 0.84 8.00 3.20
C VAL A 149 0.97 9.49 2.90
N GLY A 150 1.00 9.84 1.62
CA GLY A 150 1.08 11.25 1.24
C GLY A 150 0.83 11.47 -0.25
N ASN A 151 0.41 12.70 -0.58
CA ASN A 151 0.16 13.11 -1.97
C ASN A 151 1.22 14.11 -2.48
N GLY A 152 2.37 14.16 -1.82
CA GLY A 152 3.43 15.14 -2.00
C GLY A 152 3.28 16.38 -1.11
N ARG A 153 2.04 16.76 -0.76
CA ARG A 153 1.74 17.95 0.06
C ARG A 153 1.20 17.62 1.43
N LEU A 154 0.13 16.84 1.46
CA LEU A 154 -0.50 16.32 2.66
C LEU A 154 0.12 14.97 3.00
N GLY A 155 0.45 14.78 4.28
CA GLY A 155 0.97 13.54 4.81
C GLY A 155 0.11 13.03 5.95
N ALA A 156 -0.06 11.72 6.05
CA ALA A 156 -0.61 11.07 7.22
C ALA A 156 0.18 9.83 7.62
N MET A 157 0.21 9.51 8.92
CA MET A 157 0.75 8.24 9.42
C MET A 157 -0.22 7.60 10.41
N PRO A 158 -1.10 6.66 9.99
CA PRO A 158 -1.91 5.87 10.90
C PRO A 158 -1.07 4.85 11.69
N PHE A 159 -1.43 4.69 12.96
CA PHE A 159 -0.76 3.77 13.88
C PHE A 159 -1.41 2.38 13.82
N GLY A 160 -2.67 2.26 13.39
CA GLY A 160 -3.37 0.98 13.38
C GLY A 160 -3.65 0.46 14.78
N ASP A 161 -3.86 1.38 15.73
CA ASP A 161 -4.04 1.08 17.15
C ASP A 161 -5.53 1.04 17.50
N TYR A 162 -5.94 -0.04 18.16
CA TYR A 162 -7.31 -0.27 18.57
C TYR A 162 -7.37 -0.51 20.09
N PRO A 163 -8.31 0.13 20.83
CA PRO A 163 -9.42 0.93 20.32
C PRO A 163 -9.12 2.43 20.13
N PHE A 164 -7.87 2.86 20.31
CA PHE A 164 -7.48 4.27 20.31
C PHE A 164 -6.52 4.60 19.16
N GLU A 165 -7.07 4.79 17.97
CA GLU A 165 -6.27 5.10 16.79
C GLU A 165 -5.77 6.54 16.87
N LYS A 166 -4.51 6.74 16.46
CA LYS A 166 -3.86 8.03 16.33
C LYS A 166 -3.25 8.14 14.94
N ILE A 167 -3.64 9.16 14.21
CA ILE A 167 -3.12 9.43 12.87
C ILE A 167 -2.37 10.76 12.92
N LEU A 168 -1.06 10.72 12.67
CA LEU A 168 -0.25 11.92 12.49
C LEU A 168 -0.71 12.63 11.22
N LEU A 169 -0.88 13.95 11.25
CA LEU A 169 -1.24 14.78 10.11
C LEU A 169 -0.19 15.85 9.83
N ASN A 170 0.17 16.00 8.56
CA ASN A 170 1.16 16.93 8.07
C ASN A 170 0.66 17.70 6.84
N GLU A 171 1.06 18.96 6.73
CA GLU A 171 0.99 19.75 5.50
C GLU A 171 2.38 20.34 5.28
N GLU A 172 2.96 20.14 4.09
CA GLU A 172 4.39 20.38 3.82
C GLU A 172 4.89 21.83 4.06
N THR A 173 3.98 22.81 4.15
CA THR A 173 4.31 24.24 4.25
C THR A 173 4.12 24.82 5.66
N ILE A 174 3.75 24.01 6.65
CA ILE A 174 3.72 24.42 8.06
C ILE A 174 5.16 24.51 8.59
N TRP A 175 5.77 25.68 8.46
CA TRP A 175 7.13 25.95 8.93
C TRP A 175 7.14 27.09 9.93
N ALA A 176 7.99 26.94 10.95
CA ALA A 176 8.35 28.02 11.84
C ALA A 176 8.95 29.19 11.04
N ARG A 177 8.95 30.38 11.64
CA ARG A 177 9.74 31.50 11.13
C ARG A 177 10.29 32.32 12.29
N SER A 178 11.57 32.17 12.54
CA SER A 178 12.30 32.91 13.55
C SER A 178 12.28 34.42 13.26
N ASP A 179 12.29 35.21 14.33
CA ASP A 179 12.38 36.68 14.25
C ASP A 179 13.80 37.16 13.89
N ASP A 180 14.73 36.23 13.74
CA ASP A 180 16.16 36.51 13.57
C ASP A 180 16.49 37.07 12.17
N GLY A 181 15.53 37.11 11.24
CA GLY A 181 15.71 37.60 9.87
C GLY A 181 16.53 36.65 9.00
N ASP A 182 16.71 37.01 7.73
CA ASP A 182 17.27 36.10 6.72
C ASP A 182 18.69 35.58 7.04
N TYR A 183 19.02 34.42 6.47
CA TYR A 183 20.34 33.80 6.56
C TYR A 183 21.32 34.49 5.60
N GLU A 184 21.85 35.61 6.04
CA GLU A 184 22.86 36.35 5.31
C GLU A 184 24.25 36.13 5.92
N MET A 185 25.25 36.02 5.04
CA MET A 185 26.66 36.12 5.43
C MET A 185 26.97 37.57 5.84
N PRO A 186 27.85 37.82 6.83
CA PRO A 186 28.26 39.17 7.19
C PRO A 186 28.72 39.98 5.97
N ALA A 187 28.35 41.27 5.87
CA ALA A 187 28.68 42.08 4.68
C ALA A 187 30.19 42.18 4.39
N ASN A 188 31.03 42.05 5.41
CA ASN A 188 32.49 42.04 5.31
C ASN A 188 33.09 40.62 5.16
N SER A 189 32.28 39.62 4.78
CA SER A 189 32.72 38.22 4.69
C SER A 189 33.91 38.01 3.76
N PHE A 190 34.04 38.81 2.70
CA PHE A 190 35.15 38.68 1.75
C PHE A 190 36.51 38.81 2.42
N GLU A 191 36.70 39.80 3.31
CA GLU A 191 37.97 40.01 4.02
C GLU A 191 38.29 38.85 4.98
N HIS A 192 37.26 38.33 5.65
CA HIS A 192 37.40 37.18 6.54
C HIS A 192 37.72 35.89 5.77
N LEU A 193 37.15 35.70 4.57
CA LEU A 193 37.46 34.57 3.70
C LEU A 193 38.90 34.63 3.18
N GLU A 194 39.43 35.82 2.85
CA GLU A 194 40.85 35.97 2.50
C GLU A 194 41.76 35.58 3.66
N ARG A 195 41.42 36.02 4.89
CA ARG A 195 42.19 35.63 6.07
C ARG A 195 42.16 34.12 6.34
N LEU A 196 41.02 33.47 6.12
CA LEU A 196 40.90 32.01 6.23
C LEU A 196 41.80 31.29 5.22
N ARG A 197 41.80 31.74 3.96
CA ARG A 197 42.66 31.18 2.92
C ARG A 197 44.14 31.30 3.27
N GLU A 198 44.56 32.41 3.87
CA GLU A 198 45.93 32.59 4.36
C GLU A 198 46.29 31.60 5.47
N LEU A 199 45.39 31.39 6.45
CA LEU A 199 45.59 30.45 7.56
C LEU A 199 45.68 29.01 7.05
N GLU A 200 44.78 28.60 6.15
CA GLU A 200 44.81 27.28 5.52
C GLU A 200 46.08 27.07 4.67
N ALA A 201 46.49 28.07 3.90
CA ALA A 201 47.72 28.00 3.09
C ALA A 201 48.99 27.91 3.95
N ALA A 202 48.96 28.47 5.16
CA ALA A 202 50.04 28.34 6.15
C ALA A 202 50.02 27.01 6.93
N GLY A 203 48.98 26.18 6.74
CA GLY A 203 48.79 24.92 7.46
C GLY A 203 48.20 25.07 8.87
N ASP A 204 47.66 26.24 9.21
CA ASP A 204 47.02 26.52 10.51
C ASP A 204 45.50 26.28 10.43
N TYR A 205 45.11 25.01 10.36
CA TYR A 205 43.70 24.61 10.22
C TYR A 205 42.87 24.87 11.49
N GLU A 206 43.46 24.71 12.68
CA GLU A 206 42.78 25.02 13.95
C GLU A 206 42.54 26.54 14.07
N GLY A 207 43.54 27.35 13.72
CA GLY A 207 43.39 28.80 13.66
C GLY A 207 42.35 29.24 12.63
N ALA A 208 42.29 28.59 11.47
CA ALA A 208 41.25 28.83 10.47
C ALA A 208 39.86 28.51 11.01
N ASP A 209 39.65 27.36 11.65
CA ASP A 209 38.34 26.99 12.23
C ASP A 209 37.89 27.99 13.31
N VAL A 210 38.77 28.31 14.27
CA VAL A 210 38.48 29.31 15.31
C VAL A 210 38.17 30.69 14.70
N TYR A 211 38.87 31.08 13.64
CA TYR A 211 38.62 32.35 12.95
C TYR A 211 37.26 32.34 12.24
N PHE A 212 36.92 31.24 11.55
CA PHE A 212 35.63 31.07 10.88
C PHE A 212 34.48 31.18 11.88
N GLN A 213 34.55 30.44 12.98
CA GLN A 213 33.50 30.44 14.02
C GLN A 213 33.28 31.85 14.60
N ARG A 214 34.34 32.64 14.78
CA ARG A 214 34.24 33.99 15.35
C ARG A 214 33.76 35.06 14.38
N HIS A 215 34.06 34.92 13.10
CA HIS A 215 33.89 36.01 12.13
C HIS A 215 32.86 35.75 11.05
N LEU A 216 32.56 34.48 10.74
CA LEU A 216 31.68 34.10 9.64
C LEU A 216 30.52 33.20 10.07
N GLN A 217 30.70 32.35 11.09
CA GLN A 217 29.64 31.47 11.53
C GLN A 217 28.49 32.26 12.15
N ASN A 218 27.30 32.04 11.60
CA ASN A 218 26.07 32.58 12.13
C ASN A 218 25.47 31.58 13.13
N GLU A 219 25.17 32.02 14.36
CA GLU A 219 24.57 31.16 15.41
C GLU A 219 23.06 30.93 15.22
N LYS A 220 22.44 31.60 14.24
CA LYS A 220 21.01 31.40 13.89
C LYS A 220 20.73 29.94 13.53
N ARG A 221 19.59 29.41 14.00
CA ARG A 221 19.12 28.04 13.73
C ARG A 221 18.05 28.01 12.66
N PRO A 222 18.19 27.17 11.61
CA PRO A 222 17.24 27.16 10.50
C PRO A 222 15.83 26.87 11.03
N ASP A 223 14.85 27.47 10.38
CA ASP A 223 13.46 27.28 10.77
C ASP A 223 13.05 25.80 10.64
N SER A 224 12.24 25.33 11.60
CA SER A 224 11.84 23.93 11.68
C SER A 224 10.48 23.67 11.01
N TYR A 225 10.38 22.53 10.35
CA TYR A 225 9.12 21.96 9.90
C TYR A 225 8.25 21.56 11.11
N GLN A 226 6.94 21.77 11.00
CA GLN A 226 5.97 21.43 12.04
C GLN A 226 4.76 20.72 11.43
N PHE A 227 4.06 19.99 12.28
CA PHE A 227 2.93 19.14 11.92
C PHE A 227 1.60 19.87 12.07
N LEU A 228 0.56 19.36 11.40
CA LEU A 228 -0.79 19.90 11.54
C LEU A 228 -1.39 19.48 12.88
N GLY A 229 -1.16 18.23 13.30
CA GLY A 229 -1.71 17.69 14.52
C GLY A 229 -1.95 16.18 14.48
N TRP A 230 -2.79 15.73 15.40
CA TRP A 230 -3.22 14.35 15.57
C TRP A 230 -4.72 14.24 15.34
N LEU A 231 -5.12 13.33 14.46
CA LEU A 231 -6.49 12.83 14.41
C LEU A 231 -6.63 11.63 15.33
N HIS A 232 -7.67 11.62 16.15
CA HIS A 232 -8.01 10.55 17.06
C HIS A 232 -9.29 9.85 16.59
N VAL A 233 -9.28 8.52 16.60
CA VAL A 233 -10.48 7.70 16.41
C VAL A 233 -10.58 6.71 17.57
N ASP A 234 -11.57 6.94 18.44
CA ASP A 234 -11.83 6.11 19.61
C ASP A 234 -12.98 5.15 19.28
N TYR A 235 -12.67 3.88 19.10
CA TYR A 235 -13.68 2.84 18.85
C TYR A 235 -14.41 2.48 20.15
N LEU A 236 -15.73 2.59 20.16
CA LEU A 236 -16.60 2.21 21.27
C LEU A 236 -17.25 0.85 21.00
N ALA A 237 -16.42 -0.13 20.65
CA ALA A 237 -16.85 -1.48 20.26
C ALA A 237 -16.22 -2.57 21.15
N ALA A 238 -16.52 -3.84 20.85
CA ALA A 238 -16.04 -4.98 21.63
C ALA A 238 -14.49 -5.06 21.68
N PRO A 239 -13.91 -5.78 22.67
CA PRO A 239 -12.46 -5.96 22.74
C PRO A 239 -11.83 -6.56 21.48
N LEU A 240 -10.59 -6.16 21.19
CA LEU A 240 -9.80 -6.71 20.09
C LEU A 240 -9.49 -8.19 20.33
N LYS A 241 -9.65 -9.00 19.28
CA LYS A 241 -9.20 -10.39 19.24
C LYS A 241 -7.96 -10.55 18.37
N GLU A 242 -7.94 -9.92 17.20
CA GLU A 242 -6.86 -10.03 16.23
C GLU A 242 -6.75 -8.73 15.43
N THR A 243 -5.53 -8.35 15.05
CA THR A 243 -5.26 -7.18 14.23
C THR A 243 -4.23 -7.50 13.16
N ARG A 244 -4.35 -6.80 12.02
CA ARG A 244 -3.34 -6.77 10.97
C ARG A 244 -3.34 -5.38 10.35
N ARG A 245 -2.17 -4.77 10.22
CA ARG A 245 -1.98 -3.52 9.48
C ARG A 245 -1.01 -3.70 8.34
N GLU A 246 -1.29 -3.09 7.20
CA GLU A 246 -0.44 -3.15 6.02
C GLU A 246 -0.39 -1.81 5.27
N LEU A 247 0.72 -1.57 4.59
CA LEU A 247 0.92 -0.54 3.58
C LEU A 247 1.19 -1.26 2.26
N ASP A 248 0.33 -1.00 1.28
CA ASP A 248 0.49 -1.47 -0.09
C ASP A 248 1.23 -0.41 -0.92
N LEU A 249 2.46 -0.72 -1.34
CA LEU A 249 3.28 0.21 -2.11
C LEU A 249 2.78 0.39 -3.55
N LYS A 250 2.03 -0.56 -4.10
CA LYS A 250 1.45 -0.46 -5.46
C LYS A 250 0.26 0.47 -5.52
N THR A 251 -0.46 0.63 -4.42
CA THR A 251 -1.67 1.47 -4.35
C THR A 251 -1.48 2.75 -3.53
N GLY A 252 -0.50 2.77 -2.62
CA GLY A 252 -0.28 3.87 -1.68
C GLY A 252 -1.36 3.96 -0.61
N VAL A 253 -1.97 2.82 -0.27
CA VAL A 253 -3.06 2.72 0.71
C VAL A 253 -2.58 1.92 1.91
N THR A 254 -2.82 2.44 3.11
CA THR A 254 -2.69 1.65 4.33
C THR A 254 -4.02 1.02 4.70
N THR A 255 -4.02 -0.24 5.11
CA THR A 255 -5.20 -0.95 5.60
C THR A 255 -4.93 -1.55 6.97
N SER A 256 -5.76 -1.22 7.96
CA SER A 256 -5.82 -1.92 9.26
C SER A 256 -7.11 -2.73 9.33
N LYS A 257 -7.01 -4.00 9.70
CA LYS A 257 -8.14 -4.91 9.93
C LYS A 257 -8.17 -5.30 11.38
N TYR A 258 -9.33 -5.15 12.01
CA TYR A 258 -9.57 -5.54 13.40
C TYR A 258 -10.68 -6.59 13.43
N THR A 259 -10.39 -7.74 14.06
CA THR A 259 -11.41 -8.73 14.42
C THR A 259 -11.66 -8.62 15.90
N LEU A 260 -12.92 -8.42 16.30
CA LEU A 260 -13.31 -8.25 17.70
C LEU A 260 -13.80 -9.57 18.30
N THR A 261 -13.86 -9.63 19.64
CA THR A 261 -14.26 -10.84 20.36
C THR A 261 -15.70 -11.29 20.12
N ASP A 262 -16.57 -10.38 19.66
CA ASP A 262 -17.97 -10.66 19.32
C ASP A 262 -18.18 -11.06 17.84
N GLY A 263 -17.11 -11.16 17.06
CA GLY A 263 -17.14 -11.48 15.63
C GLY A 263 -17.32 -10.27 14.70
N THR A 264 -17.35 -9.06 15.24
CA THR A 264 -17.30 -7.85 14.43
C THR A 264 -15.95 -7.71 13.72
N GLU A 265 -15.97 -7.38 12.45
CA GLU A 265 -14.80 -7.12 11.61
C GLU A 265 -14.83 -5.67 11.14
N ILE A 266 -13.77 -4.93 11.45
CA ILE A 266 -13.60 -3.53 11.08
C ILE A 266 -12.41 -3.43 10.12
N THR A 267 -12.58 -2.69 9.03
CA THR A 267 -11.50 -2.35 8.10
C THR A 267 -11.35 -0.83 8.07
N GLN A 268 -10.16 -0.35 8.42
CA GLN A 268 -9.73 1.04 8.30
C GLN A 268 -8.78 1.17 7.11
N LYS A 269 -9.10 2.06 6.16
CA LYS A 269 -8.20 2.42 5.04
C LYS A 269 -7.82 3.88 5.13
N VAL A 270 -6.54 4.19 4.90
CA VAL A 270 -6.05 5.57 4.82
C VAL A 270 -5.23 5.74 3.54
N LEU A 271 -5.45 6.84 2.84
CA LEU A 271 -4.70 7.24 1.65
C LEU A 271 -4.70 8.77 1.49
N ALA A 272 -3.79 9.28 0.67
CA ALA A 272 -3.76 10.69 0.29
C ALA A 272 -4.01 10.83 -1.22
N SER A 273 -5.13 11.47 -1.60
CA SER A 273 -5.47 11.74 -2.99
C SER A 273 -4.78 13.02 -3.46
N ALA A 274 -3.89 12.91 -4.45
CA ALA A 274 -3.36 14.08 -5.17
C ALA A 274 -4.40 14.71 -6.10
N PRO A 275 -5.21 13.94 -6.87
CA PRO A 275 -6.24 14.51 -7.75
C PRO A 275 -7.32 15.31 -7.02
N ASP A 276 -7.60 14.97 -5.77
CA ASP A 276 -8.61 15.65 -4.93
C ASP A 276 -8.00 16.51 -3.81
N ASP A 277 -6.67 16.52 -3.69
CA ASP A 277 -5.90 17.30 -2.71
C ASP A 277 -6.33 17.13 -1.24
N LEU A 278 -6.58 15.87 -0.84
CA LEU A 278 -7.12 15.51 0.48
C LEU A 278 -6.59 14.16 0.98
N ILE A 279 -6.63 13.95 2.30
CA ILE A 279 -6.46 12.64 2.92
C ILE A 279 -7.85 12.02 3.14
N VAL A 280 -7.99 10.72 2.83
CA VAL A 280 -9.20 9.94 3.08
C VAL A 280 -8.89 8.90 4.14
N LEU A 281 -9.72 8.86 5.18
CA LEU A 281 -9.86 7.73 6.09
C LEU A 281 -11.24 7.10 5.87
N ARG A 282 -11.30 5.81 5.56
CA ARG A 282 -12.54 5.05 5.43
C ARG A 282 -12.57 3.92 6.44
N ILE A 283 -13.62 3.86 7.23
CA ILE A 283 -13.85 2.79 8.22
C ILE A 283 -15.11 2.05 7.79
N SER A 284 -15.00 0.75 7.54
CA SER A 284 -16.12 -0.12 7.19
C SER A 284 -16.22 -1.28 8.17
N SER A 285 -17.44 -1.70 8.50
CA SER A 285 -17.68 -2.77 9.47
C SER A 285 -18.80 -3.72 9.05
N ASN A 286 -18.65 -5.01 9.36
CA ASN A 286 -19.67 -6.02 9.13
C ASN A 286 -20.85 -5.96 10.14
N ASN A 287 -20.74 -5.16 11.20
CA ASN A 287 -21.77 -4.83 12.18
C ASN A 287 -21.80 -3.31 12.45
N PRO A 288 -22.92 -2.71 12.89
CA PRO A 288 -22.94 -1.30 13.29
C PRO A 288 -22.00 -1.11 14.48
N ILE A 289 -21.17 -0.07 14.41
CA ILE A 289 -20.22 0.30 15.46
C ILE A 289 -20.43 1.75 15.87
N ASP A 290 -20.06 2.03 17.12
CA ASP A 290 -20.02 3.36 17.68
C ASP A 290 -18.55 3.80 17.76
N LEU A 291 -18.26 5.06 17.44
CA LEU A 291 -16.92 5.62 17.59
C LEU A 291 -16.96 7.14 17.79
N ARG A 292 -15.84 7.70 18.25
CA ARG A 292 -15.63 9.14 18.32
C ARG A 292 -14.45 9.56 17.46
N VAL A 293 -14.62 10.62 16.68
CA VAL A 293 -13.54 11.26 15.91
C VAL A 293 -13.22 12.62 16.54
N ALA A 294 -11.94 12.91 16.77
CA ALA A 294 -11.48 14.18 17.30
C ALA A 294 -10.19 14.65 16.62
N LEU A 295 -10.00 15.97 16.56
CA LEU A 295 -8.78 16.62 16.07
C LEU A 295 -8.13 17.38 17.22
N ASP A 296 -6.85 17.14 17.48
CA ASP A 296 -6.13 17.76 18.59
C ASP A 296 -6.13 19.30 18.49
N GLY A 297 -6.62 19.96 19.55
CA GLY A 297 -6.81 21.43 19.53
C GLY A 297 -7.84 21.93 18.53
N GLY A 298 -8.63 21.04 17.91
CA GLY A 298 -9.74 21.38 17.04
C GLY A 298 -11.06 21.58 17.77
N THR A 299 -11.99 22.28 17.12
CA THR A 299 -13.38 22.47 17.57
C THR A 299 -14.36 22.20 16.44
N VAL A 300 -15.63 21.97 16.77
CA VAL A 300 -16.66 21.76 15.74
C VAL A 300 -17.16 23.10 15.20
N VAL A 301 -17.10 23.29 13.88
CA VAL A 301 -17.60 24.46 13.14
C VAL A 301 -18.36 23.97 11.92
N ASP A 302 -19.65 24.30 11.84
CA ASP A 302 -20.55 23.90 10.74
C ASP A 302 -20.56 22.38 10.45
N GLY A 303 -20.37 21.56 11.49
CA GLY A 303 -20.33 20.10 11.39
C GLY A 303 -18.97 19.49 11.05
N ASP A 304 -17.97 20.31 10.72
CA ASP A 304 -16.58 19.86 10.52
C ASP A 304 -15.76 20.08 11.81
N LEU A 305 -14.73 19.26 12.04
CA LEU A 305 -13.70 19.58 13.03
C LEU A 305 -12.68 20.52 12.38
N VAL A 306 -12.41 21.65 13.02
CA VAL A 306 -11.55 22.71 12.48
C VAL A 306 -10.47 23.06 13.48
N LYS A 307 -9.22 23.11 13.02
CA LYS A 307 -8.06 23.60 13.77
C LYS A 307 -7.43 24.74 12.99
N THR A 308 -7.41 25.93 13.58
CA THR A 308 -6.72 27.10 13.04
C THR A 308 -5.54 27.45 13.94
N GLY A 309 -4.39 27.72 13.34
CA GLY A 309 -3.19 28.04 14.12
C GLY A 309 -2.11 28.71 13.28
N ALA A 310 -0.94 28.85 13.90
CA ALA A 310 0.29 29.23 13.24
C ALA A 310 1.43 28.36 13.76
N ALA A 311 2.40 28.12 12.90
CA ALA A 311 3.68 27.56 13.31
C ALA A 311 4.42 28.55 14.25
N THR A 312 5.54 28.13 14.83
CA THR A 312 6.26 28.96 15.81
C THR A 312 6.93 30.18 15.18
N GLY A 313 6.62 31.38 15.69
CA GLY A 313 7.25 32.66 15.33
C GLY A 313 6.27 33.71 14.75
N ASN A 314 6.66 34.99 14.70
CA ASN A 314 5.73 36.08 14.37
C ASN A 314 5.26 36.08 12.91
N ASN A 315 6.12 35.63 12.00
CA ASN A 315 5.85 35.54 10.56
C ASN A 315 5.76 34.09 10.07
N ALA A 316 5.52 33.15 10.99
CA ALA A 316 5.43 31.74 10.67
C ALA A 316 4.18 31.43 9.85
N THR A 317 4.19 30.26 9.19
CA THR A 317 3.05 29.84 8.39
C THR A 317 1.81 29.70 9.27
N LYS A 318 0.73 30.38 8.88
CA LYS A 318 -0.61 30.19 9.43
C LYS A 318 -1.31 29.08 8.67
N TYR A 319 -2.10 28.28 9.38
CA TYR A 319 -2.75 27.11 8.81
C TYR A 319 -4.20 26.97 9.29
N GLU A 320 -4.99 26.28 8.48
CA GLU A 320 -6.30 25.76 8.83
C GLU A 320 -6.38 24.29 8.37
N GLY A 321 -6.63 23.38 9.31
CA GLY A 321 -7.00 22.00 9.06
C GLY A 321 -8.50 21.80 9.26
N ARG A 322 -9.14 21.06 8.35
CA ARG A 322 -10.55 20.69 8.43
C ARG A 322 -10.73 19.20 8.24
N VAL A 323 -11.61 18.62 9.05
CA VAL A 323 -11.98 17.21 8.99
C VAL A 323 -13.50 17.10 8.88
N ARG A 324 -13.97 16.51 7.79
CA ARG A 324 -15.38 16.24 7.54
C ARG A 324 -15.67 14.76 7.73
N VAL A 325 -16.64 14.44 8.58
CA VAL A 325 -17.09 13.07 8.84
C VAL A 325 -18.46 12.84 8.21
N ILE A 326 -18.57 11.76 7.45
CA ILE A 326 -19.82 11.31 6.83
C ILE A 326 -20.04 9.85 7.21
N ALA A 327 -21.14 9.57 7.90
CA ALA A 327 -21.50 8.24 8.38
C ALA A 327 -22.94 7.89 7.96
N ASP A 328 -23.22 6.59 7.82
CA ASP A 328 -24.58 6.07 7.64
C ASP A 328 -25.37 5.94 8.96
N GLY A 329 -24.70 6.14 10.10
CA GLY A 329 -25.29 6.21 11.44
C GLY A 329 -25.70 7.63 11.87
N THR A 330 -25.91 7.81 13.17
CA THR A 330 -26.22 9.13 13.76
C THR A 330 -24.93 9.84 14.14
N THR A 331 -24.76 11.10 13.72
CA THR A 331 -23.60 11.94 14.11
C THR A 331 -24.03 13.02 15.10
N THR A 332 -23.40 13.04 16.28
CA THR A 332 -23.63 14.03 17.34
C THR A 332 -22.39 14.92 17.48
N GLN A 333 -22.59 16.24 17.46
CA GLN A 333 -21.52 17.21 17.66
C GLN A 333 -21.21 17.39 19.14
N GLU A 334 -19.93 17.32 19.50
CA GLU A 334 -19.41 17.59 20.82
C GLU A 334 -18.43 18.78 20.79
N ALA A 335 -18.05 19.31 21.95
CA ALA A 335 -17.17 20.49 22.00
C ALA A 335 -15.81 20.26 21.31
N GLN A 336 -15.29 19.03 21.34
CA GLN A 336 -13.96 18.65 20.85
C GLN A 336 -14.00 17.33 20.07
N GLY A 337 -15.07 17.07 19.31
CA GLY A 337 -15.20 15.82 18.58
C GLY A 337 -16.58 15.61 17.96
N LEU A 338 -16.69 14.55 17.19
CA LEU A 338 -17.94 14.05 16.62
C LEU A 338 -18.12 12.61 17.10
N SER A 339 -19.26 12.31 17.71
CA SER A 339 -19.64 10.95 18.10
C SER A 339 -20.56 10.36 17.04
N ILE A 340 -20.26 9.13 16.63
CA ILE A 340 -20.97 8.40 15.57
C ILE A 340 -21.56 7.16 16.22
N ASP A 341 -22.89 7.03 16.13
CA ASP A 341 -23.63 5.89 16.69
C ASP A 341 -24.22 5.02 15.57
N GLY A 342 -23.97 3.71 15.63
CA GLY A 342 -24.61 2.69 14.82
C GLY A 342 -24.25 2.72 13.33
N SER A 343 -22.98 2.97 12.99
CA SER A 343 -22.52 3.11 11.60
C SER A 343 -21.77 1.88 11.08
N ARG A 344 -21.90 1.57 9.79
CA ARG A 344 -21.18 0.50 9.08
C ARG A 344 -20.18 1.04 8.06
N ASP A 345 -20.34 2.29 7.63
CA ASP A 345 -19.49 2.94 6.63
C ASP A 345 -19.31 4.41 7.01
N ILE A 346 -18.10 4.74 7.46
CA ILE A 346 -17.70 6.07 7.92
C ILE A 346 -16.59 6.56 7.00
N LYS A 347 -16.75 7.77 6.46
CA LYS A 347 -15.76 8.46 5.64
C LYS A 347 -15.32 9.70 6.38
N VAL A 348 -14.01 9.89 6.45
CA VAL A 348 -13.36 11.03 7.06
C VAL A 348 -12.46 11.66 6.01
N TYR A 349 -12.81 12.87 5.60
CA TYR A 349 -12.02 13.65 4.65
C TYR A 349 -11.24 14.72 5.40
N ILE A 350 -9.92 14.76 5.21
CA ILE A 350 -9.04 15.73 5.85
C ILE A 350 -8.43 16.61 4.77
N ALA A 351 -8.64 17.92 4.90
CA ALA A 351 -8.01 18.94 4.07
C ALA A 351 -7.27 19.93 4.97
N ALA A 352 -6.18 20.48 4.47
CA ALA A 352 -5.44 21.54 5.15
C ALA A 352 -4.95 22.57 4.14
N ALA A 353 -4.87 23.82 4.58
CA ALA A 353 -4.34 24.91 3.80
C ALA A 353 -3.53 25.85 4.69
N THR A 354 -2.59 26.56 4.06
CA THR A 354 -1.74 27.52 4.74
C THR A 354 -1.68 28.84 3.98
N ASN A 355 -1.21 29.89 4.66
CA ASN A 355 -0.91 31.16 3.99
C ASN A 355 0.46 31.17 3.29
N PHE A 356 1.13 30.04 3.08
CA PHE A 356 2.39 30.02 2.33
C PHE A 356 2.14 30.29 0.84
N ASN A 357 2.85 31.27 0.27
CA ASN A 357 2.71 31.57 -1.15
C ASN A 357 3.66 30.70 -1.98
N ARG A 358 3.10 29.68 -2.63
CA ARG A 358 3.87 28.74 -3.48
C ARG A 358 4.45 29.38 -4.74
N ASN A 359 3.85 30.46 -5.24
CA ASN A 359 4.34 31.15 -6.43
C ASN A 359 5.45 32.17 -6.10
N GLU A 360 5.46 32.65 -4.86
CA GLU A 360 6.41 33.65 -4.36
C GLU A 360 6.74 33.35 -2.90
N SER A 361 7.62 32.38 -2.67
CA SER A 361 7.94 31.83 -1.34
C SER A 361 8.56 32.82 -0.35
N GLY A 362 8.93 34.02 -0.81
CA GLY A 362 9.38 35.13 0.03
C GLY A 362 8.24 35.82 0.79
N GLU A 363 7.00 35.66 0.33
CA GLU A 363 5.81 36.32 0.87
C GLU A 363 4.75 35.34 1.38
N MET A 364 3.84 35.83 2.20
CA MET A 364 2.68 35.07 2.67
C MET A 364 1.42 35.54 1.93
N LEU A 365 0.51 34.62 1.63
CA LEU A 365 -0.81 34.92 1.10
C LEU A 365 -1.60 35.78 2.10
N VAL A 366 -2.16 36.88 1.61
CA VAL A 366 -2.93 37.84 2.44
C VAL A 366 -4.37 37.37 2.65
N GLU A 367 -4.99 36.74 1.64
CA GLU A 367 -6.39 36.33 1.65
C GLU A 367 -6.62 34.97 0.97
N GLY A 368 -7.82 34.39 1.14
CA GLY A 368 -8.28 33.18 0.45
C GLY A 368 -7.73 31.85 1.01
N TRP A 369 -6.55 31.85 1.61
CA TRP A 369 -5.92 30.62 2.11
C TRP A 369 -6.74 29.89 3.18
N ASN A 370 -7.42 30.64 4.06
CA ASN A 370 -8.27 30.11 5.13
C ASN A 370 -9.63 29.60 4.65
N GLN A 371 -9.90 29.62 3.34
CA GLN A 371 -11.11 29.02 2.74
C GLN A 371 -10.77 27.82 1.86
N LYS A 372 -9.50 27.64 1.48
CA LYS A 372 -9.06 26.58 0.57
C LYS A 372 -9.40 25.19 1.10
N ALA A 373 -9.14 24.90 2.38
CA ALA A 373 -9.48 23.60 2.97
C ALA A 373 -10.99 23.30 2.91
N LEU A 374 -11.85 24.31 3.13
CA LEU A 374 -13.30 24.16 2.99
C LEU A 374 -13.71 23.92 1.52
N GLN A 375 -13.09 24.63 0.58
CA GLN A 375 -13.33 24.48 -0.85
C GLN A 375 -12.93 23.09 -1.35
N ASP A 376 -11.81 22.54 -0.87
CA ASP A 376 -11.34 21.19 -1.21
C ASP A 376 -12.34 20.13 -0.74
N LEU A 377 -12.79 20.23 0.51
CA LEU A 377 -13.84 19.36 1.05
C LEU A 377 -15.16 19.49 0.27
N GLY A 378 -15.50 20.71 -0.17
CA GLY A 378 -16.67 20.98 -1.00
C GLY A 378 -16.57 20.35 -2.39
N ALA A 379 -15.40 20.38 -3.02
CA ALA A 379 -15.17 19.78 -4.35
C ALA A 379 -15.26 18.24 -4.33
N ALA A 380 -15.02 17.62 -3.18
CA ALA A 380 -15.13 16.18 -2.99
C ALA A 380 -16.56 15.70 -2.68
N GLN A 381 -17.48 16.59 -2.29
CA GLN A 381 -18.80 16.23 -1.74
C GLN A 381 -19.66 15.40 -2.70
N ASP A 382 -19.56 15.66 -4.01
CA ASP A 382 -20.38 15.05 -5.05
C ASP A 382 -19.74 13.77 -5.62
N LYS A 383 -18.53 13.41 -5.15
CA LYS A 383 -17.80 12.23 -5.58
C LYS A 383 -18.07 11.07 -4.62
N SER A 384 -18.14 9.85 -5.15
CA SER A 384 -18.16 8.67 -4.30
C SER A 384 -16.78 8.43 -3.68
N VAL A 385 -16.71 7.91 -2.45
CA VAL A 385 -15.42 7.57 -1.83
C VAL A 385 -14.62 6.59 -2.70
N GLY A 386 -15.30 5.62 -3.32
CA GLY A 386 -14.66 4.66 -4.23
C GLY A 386 -14.04 5.32 -5.47
N SER A 387 -14.66 6.36 -6.01
CA SER A 387 -14.07 7.12 -7.13
C SER A 387 -12.85 7.95 -6.71
N ILE A 388 -12.85 8.50 -5.50
CA ILE A 388 -11.69 9.22 -4.94
C ILE A 388 -10.53 8.24 -4.70
N GLU A 389 -10.82 7.10 -4.05
CA GLU A 389 -9.87 5.99 -3.83
C GLU A 389 -9.25 5.54 -5.16
N GLN A 390 -10.09 5.26 -6.17
CA GLN A 390 -9.62 4.80 -7.47
C GLN A 390 -8.77 5.86 -8.19
N ALA A 391 -9.18 7.13 -8.15
CA ALA A 391 -8.42 8.22 -8.76
C ALA A 391 -7.04 8.39 -8.12
N ALA A 392 -6.96 8.29 -6.78
CA ALA A 392 -5.69 8.35 -6.05
C ALA A 392 -4.78 7.17 -6.42
N VAL A 393 -5.30 5.95 -6.46
CA VAL A 393 -4.54 4.75 -6.85
C VAL A 393 -4.03 4.87 -8.29
N MET A 394 -4.87 5.28 -9.24
CA MET A 394 -4.44 5.46 -10.63
C MET A 394 -3.36 6.55 -10.77
N ASP A 395 -3.50 7.66 -10.04
CA ASP A 395 -2.48 8.72 -10.03
C ASP A 395 -1.14 8.22 -9.47
N HIS A 396 -1.16 7.51 -8.34
CA HIS A 396 0.03 6.89 -7.76
C HIS A 396 0.70 5.90 -8.73
N GLN A 397 -0.09 4.99 -9.32
CA GLN A 397 0.37 3.98 -10.27
C GLN A 397 0.99 4.57 -11.53
N ASN A 398 0.56 5.77 -11.97
CA ASN A 398 1.19 6.48 -13.08
C ASN A 398 2.67 6.78 -12.84
N TYR A 399 3.13 6.84 -11.59
CA TYR A 399 4.55 6.97 -11.23
C TYR A 399 5.15 5.62 -10.83
N PHE A 400 4.44 4.88 -9.97
CA PHE A 400 4.97 3.66 -9.36
C PHE A 400 5.24 2.56 -10.39
N ASN A 401 4.33 2.35 -11.36
CA ASN A 401 4.43 1.27 -12.34
C ASN A 401 5.50 1.51 -13.43
N ARG A 402 6.21 2.64 -13.40
CA ARG A 402 7.30 2.94 -14.37
C ARG A 402 8.55 2.10 -14.19
N MET A 403 8.66 1.35 -13.09
CA MET A 403 9.82 0.52 -12.78
C MET A 403 9.38 -0.69 -11.95
N SER A 404 9.65 -1.89 -12.48
CA SER A 404 9.66 -3.13 -11.72
C SER A 404 11.10 -3.65 -11.61
N VAL A 405 11.35 -4.41 -10.56
CA VAL A 405 12.58 -5.19 -10.39
C VAL A 405 12.14 -6.56 -9.87
N ASP A 406 12.89 -7.61 -10.21
CA ASP A 406 12.69 -8.95 -9.66
C ASP A 406 14.06 -9.45 -9.18
N PHE A 407 14.18 -9.69 -7.88
CA PHE A 407 15.42 -10.20 -7.26
C PHE A 407 15.37 -11.69 -6.90
N GLY A 408 14.35 -12.42 -7.34
CA GLY A 408 14.10 -13.83 -7.01
C GLY A 408 13.01 -14.00 -5.95
N ALA A 409 12.57 -15.26 -5.75
CA ALA A 409 11.40 -15.61 -4.93
C ALA A 409 11.75 -15.90 -3.47
N THR A 410 11.00 -15.29 -2.55
CA THR A 410 11.06 -15.62 -1.12
C THR A 410 10.21 -16.88 -0.85
N PRO A 411 10.67 -17.84 -0.02
CA PRO A 411 9.87 -18.99 0.39
C PRO A 411 8.55 -18.59 1.08
N ASP A 412 7.47 -19.34 0.82
CA ASP A 412 6.12 -19.06 1.35
C ASP A 412 6.11 -18.93 2.89
N GLU A 413 6.88 -19.75 3.59
CA GLU A 413 6.99 -19.71 5.05
C GLU A 413 7.66 -18.43 5.58
N VAL A 414 8.49 -17.77 4.77
CA VAL A 414 9.12 -16.48 5.09
C VAL A 414 8.20 -15.33 4.70
N LEU A 415 7.50 -15.42 3.56
CA LEU A 415 6.49 -14.44 3.14
C LEU A 415 5.32 -14.34 4.14
N ALA A 416 4.97 -15.45 4.79
CA ALA A 416 3.92 -15.50 5.81
C ALA A 416 4.28 -14.76 7.12
N LEU A 417 5.54 -14.36 7.33
CA LEU A 417 5.98 -13.64 8.52
C LEU A 417 5.72 -12.13 8.41
N PRO A 418 5.41 -11.45 9.52
CA PRO A 418 5.38 -9.99 9.58
C PRO A 418 6.72 -9.38 9.15
N THR A 419 6.67 -8.18 8.58
CA THR A 419 7.86 -7.49 8.06
C THR A 419 8.98 -7.30 9.10
N PRO A 420 8.69 -6.98 10.38
CA PRO A 420 9.71 -6.86 11.42
C PRO A 420 10.43 -8.19 11.70
N GLU A 421 9.72 -9.31 11.62
CA GLU A 421 10.32 -10.64 11.78
C GLU A 421 11.21 -10.99 10.59
N ARG A 422 10.77 -10.67 9.37
CA ARG A 422 11.57 -10.81 8.14
C ARG A 422 12.85 -9.96 8.21
N LEU A 423 12.74 -8.70 8.62
CA LEU A 423 13.89 -7.82 8.84
C LEU A 423 14.85 -8.36 9.91
N LYS A 424 14.32 -8.93 11.00
CA LYS A 424 15.14 -9.54 12.04
C LYS A 424 15.93 -10.74 11.50
N ARG A 425 15.31 -11.60 10.70
CA ARG A 425 16.01 -12.74 10.07
C ARG A 425 17.20 -12.28 9.22
N ILE A 426 17.02 -11.24 8.40
CA ILE A 426 18.10 -10.67 7.58
C ILE A 426 19.22 -10.09 8.48
N LYS A 427 18.88 -9.37 9.55
CA LYS A 427 19.86 -8.87 10.53
C LYS A 427 20.65 -9.99 11.20
N ASP A 428 20.00 -11.12 11.45
CA ASP A 428 20.59 -12.32 12.05
C ASP A 428 21.40 -13.17 11.02
N GLY A 429 21.47 -12.72 9.75
CA GLY A 429 22.34 -13.29 8.72
C GLY A 429 21.63 -14.16 7.67
N ALA A 430 20.29 -14.23 7.68
CA ALA A 430 19.55 -14.88 6.61
C ALA A 430 19.67 -14.09 5.28
N SER A 431 19.53 -14.79 4.15
CA SER A 431 19.60 -14.20 2.80
C SER A 431 18.57 -14.82 1.86
N ASP A 432 17.51 -15.40 2.41
CA ASP A 432 16.45 -16.13 1.73
C ASP A 432 15.20 -15.27 1.49
N ASP A 433 15.33 -13.94 1.55
CA ASP A 433 14.21 -13.00 1.41
C ASP A 433 14.42 -11.92 0.32
N PRO A 434 14.54 -12.30 -0.95
CA PRO A 434 14.63 -11.36 -2.06
C PRO A 434 13.41 -10.44 -2.23
N ASP A 435 12.19 -10.88 -1.91
CA ASP A 435 10.98 -10.03 -1.95
C ASP A 435 11.07 -8.86 -0.97
N LEU A 436 11.69 -9.03 0.19
CA LEU A 436 11.89 -7.93 1.13
C LEU A 436 12.89 -6.89 0.60
N ILE A 437 13.93 -7.35 -0.11
CA ILE A 437 14.92 -6.45 -0.76
C ILE A 437 14.24 -5.66 -1.88
N GLU A 438 13.41 -6.31 -2.69
CA GLU A 438 12.58 -5.67 -3.71
C GLU A 438 11.63 -4.65 -3.07
N THR A 439 10.94 -5.04 -2.00
CA THR A 439 10.03 -4.15 -1.24
C THR A 439 10.79 -2.94 -0.70
N TYR A 440 11.99 -3.10 -0.16
CA TYR A 440 12.82 -2.00 0.34
C TYR A 440 13.24 -1.02 -0.77
N PHE A 441 13.65 -1.54 -1.94
CA PHE A 441 13.95 -0.71 -3.11
C PHE A 441 12.72 0.07 -3.56
N GLN A 442 11.57 -0.60 -3.67
CA GLN A 442 10.32 0.03 -4.07
C GLN A 442 9.79 1.01 -3.01
N PHE A 443 10.08 0.78 -1.73
CA PHE A 443 9.70 1.69 -0.66
C PHE A 443 10.39 3.05 -0.78
N GLY A 444 11.66 3.09 -1.19
CA GLY A 444 12.34 4.34 -1.51
C GLY A 444 11.66 5.14 -2.63
N ARG A 445 11.19 4.45 -3.68
CA ARG A 445 10.40 5.09 -4.77
C ARG A 445 9.04 5.56 -4.28
N TYR A 446 8.36 4.73 -3.50
CA TYR A 446 7.08 5.07 -2.87
C TYR A 446 7.18 6.34 -2.02
N LEU A 447 8.17 6.43 -1.12
CA LEU A 447 8.37 7.58 -0.24
C LEU A 447 8.57 8.86 -1.05
N LEU A 448 9.31 8.81 -2.16
CA LEU A 448 9.48 9.97 -3.03
C LEU A 448 8.17 10.38 -3.73
N ILE A 449 7.39 9.44 -4.24
CA ILE A 449 6.07 9.72 -4.83
C ILE A 449 5.14 10.35 -3.78
N ALA A 450 5.17 9.84 -2.55
CA ALA A 450 4.28 10.29 -1.49
C ALA A 450 4.69 11.62 -0.84
N SER A 451 5.94 12.08 -1.00
CA SER A 451 6.48 13.29 -0.36
C SER A 451 6.97 14.37 -1.33
N SER A 452 7.09 14.10 -2.63
CA SER A 452 7.57 15.09 -3.60
C SER A 452 6.92 14.91 -4.97
N ARG A 453 5.97 15.80 -5.26
CA ARG A 453 5.18 15.80 -6.50
C ARG A 453 5.35 17.13 -7.24
N PRO A 454 5.09 17.17 -8.56
CA PRO A 454 5.12 18.44 -9.28
C PRO A 454 4.19 19.48 -8.63
N GLY A 455 4.74 20.65 -8.29
CA GLY A 455 4.00 21.72 -7.61
C GLY A 455 4.06 21.70 -6.07
N THR A 456 4.70 20.69 -5.48
CA THR A 456 4.99 20.61 -4.04
C THR A 456 6.41 21.10 -3.75
N LEU A 457 6.75 21.30 -2.48
CA LEU A 457 8.11 21.49 -2.03
C LEU A 457 8.92 20.19 -2.20
N PRO A 458 10.26 20.26 -2.24
CA PRO A 458 11.09 19.07 -2.16
C PRO A 458 10.90 18.38 -0.80
N ALA A 459 11.01 17.04 -0.81
CA ALA A 459 11.07 16.25 0.40
C ALA A 459 12.16 16.78 1.36
N ASN A 460 11.79 17.05 2.62
CA ASN A 460 12.73 17.47 3.66
C ASN A 460 13.43 16.24 4.30
N LEU A 461 14.13 16.40 5.42
CA LEU A 461 14.85 15.31 6.11
C LEU A 461 13.96 14.11 6.47
N GLN A 462 12.66 14.32 6.63
CA GLN A 462 11.66 13.30 6.96
C GLN A 462 10.61 13.14 5.85
N GLY A 463 10.92 13.58 4.62
CA GLY A 463 9.96 13.67 3.53
C GLY A 463 8.96 14.78 3.79
N ILE A 464 7.78 14.42 4.30
CA ILE A 464 6.73 15.34 4.78
C ILE A 464 6.13 14.87 6.11
N TRP A 465 6.67 13.84 6.76
CA TRP A 465 6.09 13.24 7.96
C TRP A 465 6.91 13.57 9.19
N ASN A 466 6.37 14.39 10.08
CA ASN A 466 7.05 14.81 11.31
C ASN A 466 6.01 15.02 12.41
N PRO A 467 6.20 14.53 13.65
CA PRO A 467 5.31 14.75 14.79
C PRO A 467 5.57 16.04 15.58
#